data_AF-A0A8J7WDX5-F1
#
_entry.id   AF-A0A8J7WDX5-F1
#
_cell.length_a   1.000
_cell.length_b   1.000
_cell.length_c   1.000
_cell.angle_alpha   90.00
_cell.angle_beta   90.00
_cell.angle_gamma   90.00
#
_symmetry.space_group_name_H-M   'P 1'
#
loop_
_entity.id
_entity.type
_entity.pdbx_description
1 polymer ?
#
loop_
_entity_poly.entity_id
_entity_poly.type
_entity_poly.pdbx_seq_one_letter_code
_entity_poly.pdbx_strand_id
1 'polypeptide(L)' 'MSRFDRTSAWPADRVAEARAVIADAAHHSDHLIRLACAVLSAHGETLTEREEAQRLLVVIDARRPVLRAQREDQARSAR' A
#
# COMPACT_ATOMS: atom_id res chain seq x y z
N MET A 1 -19.10 11.76 25.18
CA MET A 1 -19.93 10.53 25.26
C MET A 1 -19.63 9.71 24.01
N SER A 2 -18.56 8.92 24.05
CA SER A 2 -18.09 8.12 22.91
C SER A 2 -19.07 6.99 22.63
N ARG A 3 -19.65 6.98 21.43
CA ARG A 3 -20.29 5.79 20.87
C ARG A 3 -19.32 5.18 19.87
N PHE A 4 -18.47 4.29 20.36
CA PHE A 4 -17.84 3.29 19.50
C PHE A 4 -18.90 2.24 19.22
N ASP A 5 -19.69 2.47 18.18
CA ASP A 5 -20.63 1.50 17.68
C ASP A 5 -19.84 0.29 17.17
N ARG A 6 -20.00 -0.85 17.83
CA ARG A 6 -19.25 -2.09 17.60
C ARG A 6 -19.88 -2.91 16.47
N THR A 7 -20.09 -2.24 15.34
CA THR A 7 -20.13 -2.88 14.03
C THR A 7 -18.87 -2.40 13.32
N SER A 8 -17.78 -3.17 13.44
CA SER A 8 -16.41 -2.80 13.04
C SER A 8 -16.23 -2.63 11.52
N ALA A 9 -17.03 -1.77 10.89
CA ALA A 9 -16.82 -1.31 9.53
C ALA A 9 -15.55 -0.46 9.50
N TRP A 10 -14.65 -0.77 8.58
CA TRP A 10 -13.43 0.01 8.38
C TRP A 10 -13.80 1.47 8.03
N PRO A 11 -13.14 2.50 8.59
CA PRO A 11 -13.53 3.88 8.36
C PRO A 11 -13.42 4.27 6.88
N ALA A 12 -14.47 4.89 6.32
CA ALA A 12 -14.48 5.33 4.92
C ALA A 12 -13.34 6.32 4.61
N ASP A 13 -13.03 7.22 5.55
CA ASP A 13 -11.92 8.18 5.42
C ASP A 13 -10.56 7.48 5.20
N ARG A 14 -10.37 6.29 5.79
CA ARG A 14 -9.14 5.51 5.62
C ARG A 14 -9.07 4.83 4.25
N VAL A 15 -10.22 4.47 3.67
CA VAL A 15 -10.29 3.99 2.28
C VAL A 15 -9.98 5.14 1.32
N ALA A 16 -10.55 6.33 1.57
CA ALA A 16 -10.28 7.52 0.76
C ALA A 16 -8.80 7.96 0.83
N GLU A 17 -8.19 7.94 2.02
CA GLU A 17 -6.76 8.22 2.21
C GLU A 17 -5.89 7.22 1.44
N ALA A 18 -6.22 5.92 1.49
CA ALA A 18 -5.50 4.90 0.72
C ALA A 18 -5.59 5.14 -0.80
N ARG A 19 -6.75 5.60 -1.32
CA ARG A 19 -6.89 5.99 -2.73
C ARG A 19 -6.03 7.20 -3.08
N ALA A 20 -6.02 8.22 -2.23
CA ALA A 20 -5.21 9.42 -2.43
C ALA A 20 -3.71 9.06 -2.51
N VAL A 21 -3.25 8.16 -1.63
CA VAL A 21 -1.88 7.63 -1.68
C VAL A 21 -1.56 6.93 -2.99
N ILE A 22 -2.45 6.06 -3.49
CA ILE A 22 -2.18 5.35 -4.75
C ILE A 22 -2.19 6.32 -5.94
N ALA A 23 -3.09 7.31 -5.92
CA ALA A 23 -3.10 8.35 -6.94
C ALA A 23 -1.80 9.17 -6.96
N ASP A 24 -1.17 9.36 -5.81
CA ASP A 24 0.10 10.08 -5.65
C ASP A 24 1.33 9.15 -5.49
N ALA A 25 1.25 7.91 -6.02
CA ALA A 25 2.26 6.89 -5.80
C ALA A 25 3.69 7.28 -6.23
N ALA A 26 3.85 8.20 -7.18
CA ALA A 26 5.16 8.71 -7.60
C ALA A 26 5.90 9.47 -6.49
N HIS A 27 5.18 10.05 -5.53
CA HIS A 27 5.74 10.86 -4.44
C HIS A 27 5.77 10.11 -3.10
N HIS A 28 5.32 8.86 -3.07
CA HIS A 28 5.25 8.07 -1.85
C HIS A 28 6.20 6.88 -1.86
N SER A 29 6.64 6.48 -0.67
CA SER A 29 7.50 5.30 -0.52
C SER A 29 6.74 4.01 -0.84
N ASP A 30 7.44 3.01 -1.38
CA ASP A 30 6.88 1.66 -1.60
C ASP A 30 6.23 1.06 -0.33
N HIS A 31 6.71 1.42 0.86
CA HIS A 31 6.11 1.00 2.12
C HIS A 31 4.71 1.58 2.31
N LEU A 32 4.53 2.86 2.01
CA LEU A 32 3.28 3.58 2.17
C LEU A 32 2.27 3.15 1.08
N ILE A 33 2.75 2.94 -0.15
CA ILE A 33 1.93 2.37 -1.24
C ILE A 33 1.47 0.95 -0.88
N ARG A 34 2.35 0.11 -0.29
CA ARG A 34 2.00 -1.24 0.18
C ARG A 34 0.88 -1.21 1.22
N LEU A 35 0.96 -0.31 2.20
CA LEU A 35 -0.07 -0.17 3.23
C LEU A 35 -1.41 0.25 2.61
N ALA A 36 -1.40 1.20 1.68
CA ALA A 36 -2.61 1.61 0.97
C ALA A 36 -3.21 0.45 0.15
N CYS A 37 -2.38 -0.32 -0.57
CA CYS A 37 -2.84 -1.50 -1.31
C CYS A 37 -3.45 -2.55 -0.39
N ALA A 38 -2.88 -2.79 0.79
CA ALA A 38 -3.44 -3.72 1.77
C ALA A 38 -4.82 -3.27 2.28
N VAL A 39 -4.98 -1.96 2.55
CA VAL A 39 -6.26 -1.38 2.95
C VAL A 39 -7.31 -1.55 1.85
N LEU A 40 -6.99 -1.21 0.59
CA LEU A 40 -7.95 -1.34 -0.51
C LEU A 40 -8.28 -2.79 -0.87
N SER A 41 -7.31 -3.71 -0.73
CA SER A 41 -7.55 -5.15 -0.95
C SER A 41 -8.57 -5.71 0.04
N ALA A 42 -8.51 -5.28 1.31
CA ALA A 42 -9.38 -5.77 2.37
C ALA A 42 -10.71 -5.01 2.48
N HIS A 43 -10.70 -3.71 2.19
CA HIS A 43 -11.78 -2.78 2.52
C HIS A 43 -12.25 -1.91 1.36
N GLY A 44 -11.72 -2.11 0.15
CA GLY A 44 -12.18 -1.41 -1.05
C GLY A 44 -13.68 -1.59 -1.27
N GLU A 45 -14.32 -0.61 -1.88
CA GLU A 45 -15.78 -0.60 -2.06
C GLU A 45 -16.23 -1.58 -3.14
N THR A 46 -15.41 -1.75 -4.17
CA THR A 46 -15.72 -2.61 -5.32
C THR A 46 -14.82 -3.83 -5.38
N LEU A 47 -15.32 -4.92 -5.96
CA LEU A 47 -14.50 -6.11 -6.22
C LEU A 47 -13.30 -5.77 -7.10
N THR A 48 -13.53 -5.00 -8.16
CA THR A 48 -12.49 -4.55 -9.10
C THR A 48 -11.37 -3.81 -8.38
N GLU A 49 -11.70 -2.85 -7.51
CA GLU A 49 -10.71 -2.12 -6.72
C GLU A 49 -9.89 -3.05 -5.83
N ARG A 50 -10.54 -4.03 -5.18
CA ARG A 50 -9.84 -5.01 -4.34
C ARG A 50 -8.88 -5.87 -5.15
N GLU A 51 -9.27 -6.30 -6.34
CA GLU A 51 -8.43 -7.13 -7.20
C GLU A 51 -7.25 -6.35 -7.79
N GLU A 52 -7.47 -5.12 -8.25
CA GLU A 52 -6.40 -4.24 -8.74
C GLU A 52 -5.38 -3.94 -7.62
N ALA A 53 -5.84 -3.68 -6.40
CA ALA A 53 -4.97 -3.47 -5.25
C ALA A 53 -4.13 -4.72 -4.92
N GLN A 54 -4.70 -5.92 -5.05
CA GLN A 54 -3.96 -7.19 -4.88
C GLN A 54 -2.90 -7.37 -5.96
N ARG A 55 -3.22 -7.08 -7.24
CA ARG A 55 -2.25 -7.14 -8.35
C ARG A 55 -1.08 -6.17 -8.12
N LEU A 56 -1.39 -4.94 -7.71
CA LEU A 56 -0.37 -3.93 -7.42
C LEU A 56 0.51 -4.33 -6.22
N LEU A 57 -0.06 -4.95 -5.19
CA LEU A 57 0.70 -5.47 -4.05
C LEU A 57 1.74 -6.52 -4.50
N VAL A 58 1.38 -7.44 -5.40
CA VAL A 58 2.32 -8.42 -5.97
C VAL A 58 3.48 -7.72 -6.70
N VAL A 59 3.20 -6.69 -7.49
CA VAL A 59 4.23 -5.93 -8.21
C VAL A 59 5.18 -5.23 -7.24
N ILE A 60 4.64 -4.59 -6.20
CA ILE A 60 5.45 -3.89 -5.19
C ILE A 60 6.32 -4.87 -4.39
N ASP A 61 5.82 -6.07 -4.10
CA ASP A 61 6.55 -7.11 -3.38
C ASP A 61 7.73 -7.65 -4.19
N ALA A 62 7.53 -7.82 -5.50
CA ALA A 62 8.58 -8.24 -6.42
C ALA A 62 9.70 -7.20 -6.58
N ARG A 63 9.42 -5.90 -6.40
CA ARG A 63 10.45 -4.84 -6.48
C ARG A 63 11.41 -4.84 -5.28
N ARG A 64 10.98 -5.37 -4.13
CA ARG A 64 11.75 -5.34 -2.88
C ARG A 64 13.10 -6.08 -2.94
N PRO A 65 13.22 -7.31 -3.49
CA PRO A 65 14.53 -7.97 -3.64
C PRO A 65 15.47 -7.19 -4.56
N VAL A 66 14.96 -6.58 -5.63
CA VAL A 66 15.76 -5.77 -6.58
C VAL A 66 16.33 -4.53 -5.87
N LEU A 67 15.51 -3.80 -5.11
CA LEU A 67 15.96 -2.62 -4.37
C LEU A 67 16.96 -2.97 -3.25
N ARG A 68 16.81 -4.13 -2.59
CA ARG A 68 17.79 -4.61 -1.60
C ARG A 68 19.13 -4.95 -2.25
N ALA A 69 19.11 -5.72 -3.33
CA ALA A 69 20.32 -6.07 -4.08
C ALA A 69 21.06 -4.82 -4.58
N GLN A 70 20.34 -3.85 -5.16
CA GLN A 70 20.93 -2.60 -5.63
C GLN A 70 21.58 -1.76 -4.51
N ARG A 71 20.98 -1.73 -3.30
CA ARG A 71 21.57 -1.03 -2.15
C ARG A 71 22.83 -1.72 -1.65
N GLU A 72 22.83 -3.05 -1.61
CA GLU A 72 24.00 -3.84 -1.21
C GLU A 72 25.15 -3.70 -2.21
N ASP A 73 24.86 -3.70 -3.51
CA ASP A 73 25.85 -3.44 -4.56
C ASP A 73 26.42 -2.01 -4.49
N GLN A 74 25.57 -1.00 -4.31
CA GLN A 74 26.04 0.38 -4.10
C GLN A 74 26.93 0.51 -2.87
N ALA A 75 26.61 -0.16 -1.76
CA ALA A 75 27.41 -0.17 -0.54
C ALA A 75 28.75 -0.95 -0.69
N ARG A 76 28.84 -1.84 -1.68
CA ARG A 76 30.08 -2.54 -2.04
C ARG A 76 30.96 -1.72 -2.97
N SER A 77 30.36 -1.00 -3.93
CA SER A 77 31.10 -0.14 -4.86
C SER A 77 31.61 1.16 -4.23
N ALA A 78 31.08 1.57 -3.06
CA ALA A 78 31.51 2.75 -2.32
C ALA A 78 32.65 2.49 -1.31
N ARG A 79 33.23 1.28 -1.29
CA ARG A 79 34.42 0.91 -0.48
C ARG A 79 35.61 0.67 -1.38
#